data_AF-I2FQH2-F1
#
_entry.id   AF-I2FQH2-F1
#
_cell.length_a   1.000
_cell.length_b   1.000
_cell.length_c   1.000
_cell.angle_alpha   90.00
_cell.angle_beta   90.00
_cell.angle_gamma   90.00
#
_symmetry.space_group_name_H-M   'P 1'
#
loop_
_entity.id
_entity.type
_entity.pdbx_description
1 polymer ?
#
loop_
_entity_poly.entity_id
_entity_poly.type
_entity_poly.pdbx_seq_one_letter_code
_entity_poly.pdbx_strand_id
1 'polypeptide(L)'
;MPPCTCDSDAESSNLSDEPNKERAPAAPHRQMLVGMETPSHYDSDDNDDGDETHYDINTISGLNPKMLKGILIKLTKCNKARNNDAYKKPSCQLDFHQRLSHTHDALKEAPKLTTKNWYAWNPHLQGILPNWPAAMKHLNSTITPEHKKYDCALNRELCTILQSSALLARNNNVNYLFIQPTNSEPWKLHELYCRLKTDLTKMEKIAESTLLNKVGRIHIFQANVHKLITNINEHWAKAESMGHALPDILRVKMLIDQARYITSYHHCITMLEDTGMASNYEVLCATLFKCQDSMTA
;
A
#
# COMPACT_ATOMS: atom_id res chain seq x y z
N MET A 1 27.59 -52.84 -24.66
CA MET A 1 26.45 -52.66 -25.57
C MET A 1 25.91 -51.26 -25.40
N PRO A 2 25.95 -50.39 -26.43
CA PRO A 2 25.18 -49.14 -26.44
C PRO A 2 23.86 -49.34 -27.22
N PRO A 3 22.80 -48.62 -26.84
CA PRO A 3 21.96 -47.97 -27.86
C PRO A 3 21.49 -46.59 -27.35
N CYS A 4 20.95 -45.66 -28.10
CA CYS A 4 20.67 -45.50 -29.53
C CYS A 4 20.50 -43.98 -29.68
N THR A 5 21.12 -43.38 -30.70
CA THR A 5 20.84 -42.01 -31.13
C THR A 5 19.57 -42.02 -31.98
N CYS A 6 18.57 -41.23 -31.58
CA CYS A 6 17.43 -40.89 -32.43
C CYS A 6 17.59 -39.44 -32.88
N ASP A 7 17.88 -39.28 -34.16
CA ASP A 7 17.77 -38.03 -34.88
C ASP A 7 16.29 -37.65 -35.01
N SER A 8 15.99 -36.36 -34.88
CA SER A 8 14.68 -35.81 -35.23
C SER A 8 14.90 -34.52 -35.98
N ASP A 9 14.72 -34.63 -37.30
CA ASP A 9 14.60 -33.53 -38.24
C ASP A 9 13.41 -32.65 -37.83
N ALA A 10 13.66 -31.37 -37.58
CA ALA A 10 12.63 -30.36 -37.42
C ALA A 10 12.68 -29.41 -38.62
N GLU A 11 11.68 -29.54 -39.49
CA GLU A 11 11.41 -28.68 -40.62
C GLU A 11 11.32 -27.20 -40.19
N SER A 12 12.17 -26.38 -40.79
CA SER A 12 12.17 -24.93 -40.69
C SER A 12 11.11 -24.37 -41.66
N SER A 13 10.03 -23.82 -41.12
CA SER A 13 9.07 -23.02 -41.89
C SER A 13 9.36 -21.53 -41.72
N ASN A 14 9.94 -20.94 -42.76
CA ASN A 14 10.09 -19.49 -42.95
C ASN A 14 8.71 -18.88 -43.28
N LEU A 15 8.29 -17.87 -42.51
CA LEU A 15 7.22 -16.95 -42.92
C LEU A 15 7.77 -15.53 -42.94
N SER A 16 7.67 -14.92 -44.11
CA SER A 16 8.25 -13.65 -44.50
C SER A 16 7.43 -12.46 -44.02
N ASP A 17 8.16 -11.34 -43.90
CA ASP A 17 7.68 -9.98 -43.72
C ASP A 17 6.75 -9.48 -44.83
N GLU A 18 5.76 -8.65 -44.46
CA GLU A 18 5.61 -7.30 -45.04
C GLU A 18 4.71 -6.38 -44.18
N PRO A 19 4.94 -5.05 -44.18
CA PRO A 19 4.31 -4.09 -43.29
C PRO A 19 3.19 -3.30 -43.98
N ASN A 20 2.08 -3.03 -43.28
CA ASN A 20 1.04 -2.12 -43.79
C ASN A 20 0.68 -1.01 -42.79
N LYS A 21 1.21 0.18 -43.10
CA LYS A 21 0.52 1.49 -43.22
C LYS A 21 -0.56 1.86 -42.19
N GLU A 22 -0.11 2.67 -41.23
CA GLU A 22 -0.62 4.01 -40.90
C GLU A 22 -2.01 4.43 -41.44
N ARG A 23 -2.97 4.65 -40.53
CA ARG A 23 -4.06 5.63 -40.71
C ARG A 23 -4.62 6.09 -39.35
N ALA A 24 -4.35 7.33 -38.99
CA ALA A 24 -4.99 8.03 -37.88
C ALA A 24 -6.37 8.59 -38.30
N PRO A 25 -7.39 8.57 -37.42
CA PRO A 25 -8.54 9.45 -37.55
C PRO A 25 -8.42 10.66 -36.62
N ALA A 26 -8.69 11.82 -37.22
CA ALA A 26 -8.63 13.16 -36.65
C ALA A 26 -9.65 13.40 -35.51
N ALA A 27 -9.23 14.22 -34.54
CA ALA A 27 -10.10 14.77 -33.51
C ALA A 27 -10.89 15.98 -34.02
N PRO A 28 -12.20 16.10 -33.74
CA PRO A 28 -12.92 17.34 -33.96
C PRO A 28 -12.92 18.23 -32.71
N HIS A 29 -12.28 19.38 -32.90
CA HIS A 29 -12.75 20.74 -32.61
C HIS A 29 -13.33 21.10 -31.22
N ARG A 30 -12.59 22.01 -30.56
CA ARG A 30 -13.01 22.86 -29.45
C ARG A 30 -14.19 23.75 -29.85
N GLN A 31 -15.15 23.93 -28.95
CA GLN A 31 -15.95 25.15 -28.89
C GLN A 31 -15.80 25.78 -27.50
N MET A 32 -15.25 26.99 -27.50
CA MET A 32 -15.34 27.98 -26.44
C MET A 32 -16.77 28.54 -26.42
N LEU A 33 -17.35 28.71 -25.24
CA LEU A 33 -18.35 29.75 -25.03
C LEU A 33 -18.13 30.41 -23.67
N VAL A 34 -18.19 31.74 -23.72
CA VAL A 34 -17.80 32.76 -22.75
C VAL A 34 -19.06 33.39 -22.16
N GLY A 35 -18.98 33.79 -20.89
CA GLY A 35 -19.82 34.84 -20.26
C GLY A 35 -21.10 34.33 -19.59
N MET A 36 -21.55 34.85 -18.44
CA MET A 36 -21.20 36.04 -17.69
C MET A 36 -21.74 35.92 -16.25
N GLU A 37 -20.99 36.55 -15.34
CA GLU A 37 -21.42 37.35 -14.18
C GLU A 37 -22.22 36.76 -13.00
N THR A 38 -21.55 36.93 -11.86
CA THR A 38 -21.99 36.90 -10.45
C THR A 38 -23.18 37.81 -10.16
N PRO A 39 -24.01 37.42 -9.18
CA PRO A 39 -24.38 38.39 -8.14
C PRO A 39 -23.96 37.94 -6.73
N SER A 40 -23.32 38.86 -6.01
CA SER A 40 -23.13 38.84 -4.56
C SER A 40 -24.46 39.01 -3.80
N HIS A 41 -24.62 38.44 -2.61
CA HIS A 41 -24.46 39.12 -1.29
C HIS A 41 -25.20 38.39 -0.14
N TYR A 42 -24.48 38.25 1.01
CA TYR A 42 -24.92 38.03 2.43
C TYR A 42 -25.73 36.74 2.73
N ASP A 43 -25.56 36.03 3.85
CA ASP A 43 -25.34 36.47 5.22
C ASP A 43 -24.46 35.51 6.05
N SER A 44 -23.83 36.12 7.04
CA SER A 44 -23.07 35.54 8.14
C SER A 44 -24.02 34.79 9.08
N ASP A 45 -23.68 33.55 9.44
CA ASP A 45 -24.08 32.97 10.72
C ASP A 45 -22.83 32.34 11.34
N ASP A 46 -22.25 33.08 12.27
CA ASP A 46 -21.39 32.56 13.32
C ASP A 46 -22.12 31.40 14.00
N ASN A 47 -21.47 30.25 14.13
CA ASN A 47 -21.49 29.48 15.37
C ASN A 47 -20.48 28.32 15.34
N ASP A 48 -19.72 28.28 16.43
CA ASP A 48 -18.95 27.17 16.99
C ASP A 48 -17.46 27.09 16.58
N ASP A 49 -16.67 27.96 17.22
CA ASP A 49 -15.23 27.79 17.43
C ASP A 49 -15.00 26.49 18.21
N GLY A 50 -14.88 25.39 17.46
CA GLY A 50 -14.30 24.15 17.95
C GLY A 50 -12.84 24.39 18.26
N ASP A 51 -12.55 24.77 19.50
CA ASP A 51 -11.20 25.01 20.03
C ASP A 51 -10.31 23.77 19.79
N GLU A 52 -9.62 23.77 18.65
CA GLU A 52 -8.72 22.72 18.21
C GLU A 52 -7.46 22.81 19.06
N THR A 53 -7.51 22.19 20.25
CA THR A 53 -6.35 22.12 21.15
C THR A 53 -5.22 21.39 20.45
N HIS A 54 -4.28 22.14 19.87
CA HIS A 54 -3.04 21.63 19.32
C HIS A 54 -2.11 21.23 20.47
N TYR A 55 -1.83 19.94 20.61
CA TYR A 55 -0.86 19.44 21.60
C TYR A 55 0.55 19.53 21.02
N ASP A 56 1.43 20.30 21.65
CA ASP A 56 2.86 20.32 21.34
C ASP A 56 3.49 18.95 21.69
N ILE A 57 4.39 18.47 20.83
CA ILE A 57 5.09 17.18 20.96
C ILE A 57 5.86 17.10 22.29
N ASN A 58 6.41 18.22 22.76
CA ASN A 58 7.12 18.27 24.06
C ASN A 58 6.17 18.11 25.25
N THR A 59 4.88 18.40 25.06
CA THR A 59 3.86 18.23 26.11
C THR A 59 3.41 16.78 26.19
N ILE A 60 3.43 16.05 25.06
CA ILE A 60 3.00 14.64 24.97
C ILE A 60 3.98 13.72 25.71
N SER A 61 5.28 14.01 25.66
CA SER A 61 6.33 13.19 26.29
C SER A 61 6.28 13.19 27.83
N GLY A 62 5.66 14.20 28.44
CA GLY A 62 5.48 14.29 29.91
C GLY A 62 4.20 13.64 30.44
N LEU A 63 3.31 13.14 29.58
CA LEU A 63 2.01 12.61 30.00
C LEU A 63 2.11 11.17 30.50
N ASN A 64 1.43 10.87 31.61
CA ASN A 64 1.33 9.49 32.06
C ASN A 64 0.45 8.65 31.10
N PRO A 65 0.64 7.31 31.06
CA PRO A 65 -0.09 6.43 30.14
C PRO A 65 -1.63 6.49 30.24
N LYS A 66 -2.17 6.83 31.43
CA LYS A 66 -3.62 6.96 31.66
C LYS A 66 -4.19 8.20 30.99
N MET A 67 -3.45 9.33 30.99
CA MET A 67 -3.83 10.55 30.27
C MET A 67 -3.71 10.37 28.76
N LEU A 68 -2.63 9.73 28.28
CA LEU A 68 -2.48 9.39 26.87
C LEU A 68 -3.65 8.53 26.36
N LYS A 69 -4.08 7.54 27.13
CA LYS A 69 -5.26 6.73 26.80
C LYS A 69 -6.54 7.56 26.73
N GLY A 70 -6.73 8.52 27.64
CA GLY A 70 -7.88 9.44 27.62
C GLY A 70 -7.89 10.36 26.39
N ILE A 71 -6.74 10.92 26.03
CA ILE A 71 -6.58 11.77 24.84
C ILE A 71 -6.83 10.95 23.56
N LEU A 72 -6.28 9.73 23.48
CA LEU A 72 -6.49 8.84 22.33
C LEU A 72 -7.97 8.50 22.13
N ILE A 73 -8.70 8.23 23.21
CA ILE A 73 -10.16 7.99 23.19
C ILE A 73 -10.92 9.25 22.70
N LYS A 74 -10.52 10.44 23.16
CA LYS A 74 -11.15 11.70 22.76
C LYS A 74 -10.90 11.99 21.28
N LEU A 75 -9.66 11.84 20.81
CA LEU A 75 -9.29 12.02 19.39
C LEU A 75 -9.99 11.01 18.48
N THR A 76 -10.09 9.74 18.87
CA THR A 76 -10.85 8.75 18.07
C THR A 76 -12.35 9.07 18.02
N LYS A 77 -12.92 9.63 19.10
CA LYS A 77 -14.31 10.08 19.11
C LYS A 77 -14.54 11.30 18.20
N CYS A 78 -13.64 12.29 18.23
CA CYS A 78 -13.71 13.47 17.36
C CYS A 78 -13.48 13.13 15.88
N ASN A 79 -12.52 12.26 15.54
CA ASN A 79 -12.30 11.82 14.16
C ASN A 79 -13.48 11.02 13.60
N LYS A 80 -14.20 10.28 14.46
CA LYS A 80 -15.45 9.61 14.08
C LYS A 80 -16.60 10.59 13.80
N ALA A 81 -16.58 11.79 14.39
CA ALA A 81 -17.51 12.87 14.09
C ALA A 81 -17.11 13.62 12.81
N ARG A 82 -15.85 14.07 12.69
CA ARG A 82 -15.31 14.79 11.51
C ARG A 82 -15.43 14.00 10.20
N ASN A 83 -15.26 12.67 10.23
CA ASN A 83 -15.46 11.82 9.04
C ASN A 83 -16.93 11.66 8.60
N ASN A 84 -17.90 11.99 9.46
CA ASN A 84 -19.31 12.00 9.07
C ASN A 84 -19.74 13.34 8.43
N ASP A 85 -19.00 14.42 8.67
CA ASP A 85 -19.40 15.77 8.25
C ASP A 85 -18.84 16.16 6.86
N ALA A 86 -17.76 15.50 6.39
CA ALA A 86 -17.17 15.75 5.08
C ALA A 86 -17.93 15.11 3.90
N TYR A 87 -18.86 14.18 4.18
CA TYR A 87 -19.74 13.59 3.19
C TYR A 87 -21.18 13.89 3.61
N LYS A 88 -21.77 14.95 3.05
CA LYS A 88 -23.23 15.14 3.11
C LYS A 88 -23.87 13.81 2.69
N LYS A 89 -24.41 13.07 3.66
CA LYS A 89 -25.19 11.86 3.40
C LYS A 89 -26.26 12.25 2.39
N PRO A 90 -26.31 11.65 1.19
CA PRO A 90 -27.44 11.84 0.31
C PRO A 90 -28.66 11.36 1.10
N SER A 91 -29.56 12.27 1.50
CA SER A 91 -30.79 11.90 2.22
C SER A 91 -31.82 11.25 1.31
N CYS A 92 -31.55 11.19 0.00
CA CYS A 92 -32.28 10.34 -0.91
C CYS A 92 -31.90 8.88 -0.64
N GLN A 93 -32.90 8.09 -0.31
CA GLN A 93 -32.83 6.64 -0.27
C GLN A 93 -32.49 6.14 -1.69
N LEU A 94 -31.19 6.07 -2.00
CA LEU A 94 -30.72 5.59 -3.30
C LEU A 94 -31.28 4.18 -3.51
N ASP A 95 -31.85 3.95 -4.68
CA ASP A 95 -32.28 2.61 -5.07
C ASP A 95 -31.07 1.67 -5.24
N PHE A 96 -31.36 0.38 -5.46
CA PHE A 96 -30.35 -0.65 -5.61
C PHE A 96 -29.33 -0.33 -6.71
N HIS A 97 -29.79 0.14 -7.87
CA HIS A 97 -28.94 0.42 -9.02
C HIS A 97 -28.07 1.65 -8.78
N GLN A 98 -28.63 2.71 -8.19
CA GLN A 98 -27.88 3.91 -7.84
C GLN A 98 -26.75 3.61 -6.85
N ARG A 99 -26.98 2.72 -5.87
CA ARG A 99 -25.94 2.28 -4.93
C ARG A 99 -24.85 1.45 -5.60
N LEU A 100 -25.22 0.57 -6.53
CA LEU A 100 -24.26 -0.19 -7.34
C LEU A 100 -23.40 0.75 -8.19
N SER A 101 -24.02 1.65 -8.95
CA SER A 101 -23.32 2.63 -9.79
C SER A 101 -22.39 3.49 -8.96
N HIS A 102 -22.86 4.04 -7.83
CA HIS A 102 -22.02 4.82 -6.93
C HIS A 102 -20.82 4.04 -6.40
N THR A 103 -21.02 2.77 -6.00
CA THR A 103 -19.94 1.91 -5.51
C THR A 103 -18.92 1.61 -6.62
N HIS A 104 -19.40 1.30 -7.82
CA HIS A 104 -18.57 1.03 -8.98
C HIS A 104 -17.75 2.26 -9.39
N ASP A 105 -18.39 3.43 -9.47
CA ASP A 105 -17.73 4.68 -9.85
C ASP A 105 -16.69 5.10 -8.80
N ALA A 106 -17.02 5.01 -7.51
CA ALA A 106 -16.06 5.28 -6.44
C ALA A 106 -14.84 4.34 -6.48
N LEU A 107 -15.05 3.06 -6.79
CA LEU A 107 -13.93 2.10 -6.96
C LEU A 107 -13.17 2.27 -8.28
N LYS A 108 -13.80 2.86 -9.29
CA LYS A 108 -13.15 3.19 -10.57
C LYS A 108 -12.16 4.34 -10.42
N GLU A 109 -12.47 5.31 -9.55
CA GLU A 109 -11.58 6.41 -9.19
C GLU A 109 -10.42 5.97 -8.27
N ALA A 110 -10.56 4.85 -7.57
CA ALA A 110 -9.49 4.28 -6.77
C ALA A 110 -8.38 3.67 -7.66
N PRO A 111 -7.11 3.68 -7.19
CA PRO A 111 -6.05 2.94 -7.87
C PRO A 111 -6.45 1.48 -8.08
N LYS A 112 -6.18 0.91 -9.27
CA LYS A 112 -6.52 -0.50 -9.55
C LYS A 112 -5.86 -1.43 -8.53
N LEU A 113 -6.59 -2.45 -8.07
CA LEU A 113 -6.04 -3.45 -7.15
C LEU A 113 -4.91 -4.24 -7.84
N THR A 114 -3.78 -4.34 -7.14
CA THR A 114 -2.57 -5.04 -7.56
C THR A 114 -2.02 -5.89 -6.41
N THR A 115 -1.00 -6.70 -6.70
CA THR A 115 -0.28 -7.46 -5.66
C THR A 115 0.42 -6.60 -4.61
N LYS A 116 0.56 -5.28 -4.83
CA LYS A 116 1.39 -4.39 -3.99
C LYS A 116 0.62 -3.34 -3.19
N ASN A 117 -0.65 -3.07 -3.52
CA ASN A 117 -1.38 -1.94 -2.96
C ASN A 117 -2.58 -2.36 -2.11
N TRP A 118 -2.63 -3.60 -1.62
CA TRP A 118 -3.74 -4.10 -0.80
C TRP A 118 -4.07 -3.20 0.40
N TYR A 119 -3.07 -2.71 1.14
CA TYR A 119 -3.29 -1.86 2.34
C TYR A 119 -3.74 -0.44 2.03
N ALA A 120 -3.42 0.09 0.85
CA ALA A 120 -3.99 1.36 0.41
C ALA A 120 -5.40 1.15 -0.14
N TRP A 121 -5.60 0.08 -0.91
CA TRP A 121 -6.85 -0.22 -1.61
C TRP A 121 -7.97 -0.67 -0.67
N ASN A 122 -7.68 -1.53 0.30
CA ASN A 122 -8.68 -2.09 1.19
C ASN A 122 -9.39 -1.03 2.07
N PRO A 123 -8.70 -0.05 2.68
CA PRO A 123 -9.36 1.07 3.34
C PRO A 123 -10.28 1.87 2.43
N HIS A 124 -9.94 2.07 1.14
CA HIS A 124 -10.83 2.73 0.19
C HIS A 124 -12.11 1.91 -0.04
N LEU A 125 -12.00 0.60 -0.29
CA LEU A 125 -13.16 -0.28 -0.39
C LEU A 125 -14.03 -0.22 0.88
N GLN A 126 -13.40 -0.30 2.05
CA GLN A 126 -14.07 -0.22 3.35
C GLN A 126 -14.63 1.16 3.67
N GLY A 127 -14.17 2.23 3.01
CA GLY A 127 -14.73 3.58 3.14
C GLY A 127 -15.97 3.80 2.27
N ILE A 128 -16.08 3.08 1.15
CA ILE A 128 -17.20 3.19 0.20
C ILE A 128 -18.42 2.41 0.69
N LEU A 129 -18.21 1.15 1.12
CA LEU A 129 -19.29 0.22 1.48
C LEU A 129 -20.13 0.55 2.75
N PRO A 130 -19.67 1.33 3.76
CA PRO A 130 -20.48 1.65 4.94
C PRO A 130 -21.78 2.39 4.63
N ASN A 131 -21.82 3.13 3.51
CA ASN A 131 -23.03 3.79 3.02
C ASN A 131 -24.09 2.78 2.52
N TRP A 132 -23.72 1.50 2.41
CA TRP A 132 -24.59 0.40 2.02
C TRP A 132 -24.48 -0.80 2.99
N PRO A 133 -25.21 -0.77 4.12
CA PRO A 133 -25.11 -1.79 5.16
C PRO A 133 -25.34 -3.23 4.67
N ALA A 134 -26.19 -3.45 3.66
CA ALA A 134 -26.39 -4.77 3.08
C ALA A 134 -25.12 -5.30 2.39
N ALA A 135 -24.47 -4.49 1.55
CA ALA A 135 -23.20 -4.85 0.92
C ALA A 135 -22.11 -5.17 1.96
N MET A 136 -22.02 -4.35 3.02
CA MET A 136 -21.08 -4.61 4.12
C MET A 136 -21.36 -5.93 4.85
N LYS A 137 -22.64 -6.29 5.02
CA LYS A 137 -23.02 -7.58 5.61
C LYS A 137 -22.64 -8.77 4.74
N HIS A 138 -22.77 -8.65 3.42
CA HIS A 138 -22.30 -9.64 2.44
C HIS A 138 -20.78 -9.78 2.47
N LEU A 139 -20.03 -8.65 2.48
CA LEU A 139 -18.56 -8.66 2.54
C LEU A 139 -18.04 -9.36 3.80
N ASN A 140 -18.69 -9.13 4.94
CA ASN A 140 -18.30 -9.68 6.24
C ASN A 140 -18.86 -11.09 6.53
N SER A 141 -19.61 -11.71 5.60
CA SER A 141 -20.30 -12.99 5.81
C SER A 141 -21.28 -13.03 7.00
N THR A 142 -21.81 -11.88 7.41
CA THR A 142 -22.77 -11.84 8.55
C THR A 142 -24.15 -12.36 8.18
N ILE A 143 -24.39 -12.62 6.90
CA ILE A 143 -25.61 -13.21 6.36
C ILE A 143 -25.18 -14.43 5.54
N THR A 144 -25.62 -15.62 5.95
CA THR A 144 -25.32 -16.86 5.21
C THR A 144 -26.23 -16.99 3.98
N PRO A 145 -25.86 -17.77 2.96
CA PRO A 145 -26.66 -17.96 1.75
C PRO A 145 -28.09 -18.48 2.00
N GLU A 146 -28.30 -19.25 3.06
CA GLU A 146 -29.59 -19.82 3.45
C GLU A 146 -30.51 -18.80 4.13
N HIS A 147 -29.95 -17.66 4.53
CA HIS A 147 -30.67 -16.63 5.24
C HIS A 147 -31.58 -15.86 4.29
N LYS A 148 -32.86 -15.64 4.66
CA LYS A 148 -33.86 -14.95 3.81
C LYS A 148 -33.49 -13.52 3.37
N LYS A 149 -32.52 -12.90 4.05
CA LYS A 149 -32.01 -11.56 3.74
C LYS A 149 -30.75 -11.58 2.84
N TYR A 150 -30.31 -12.77 2.43
CA TYR A 150 -29.22 -12.90 1.48
C TYR A 150 -29.71 -12.53 0.09
N ASP A 151 -29.05 -11.56 -0.52
CA ASP A 151 -29.34 -11.12 -1.87
C ASP A 151 -28.29 -11.67 -2.84
N CYS A 152 -28.69 -12.70 -3.60
CA CYS A 152 -27.82 -13.34 -4.59
C CYS A 152 -27.41 -12.39 -5.71
N ALA A 153 -28.30 -11.48 -6.12
CA ALA A 153 -28.03 -10.52 -7.19
C ALA A 153 -27.00 -9.48 -6.70
N LEU A 154 -27.20 -8.93 -5.50
CA LEU A 154 -26.24 -8.04 -4.85
C LEU A 154 -24.86 -8.68 -4.74
N ASN A 155 -24.79 -9.92 -4.25
CA ASN A 155 -23.53 -10.63 -4.10
C ASN A 155 -22.79 -10.75 -5.43
N ARG A 156 -23.51 -11.13 -6.51
CA ARG A 156 -22.92 -11.29 -7.84
C ARG A 156 -22.39 -9.96 -8.39
N GLU A 157 -23.18 -8.90 -8.32
CA GLU A 157 -22.78 -7.58 -8.82
C GLU A 157 -21.57 -7.03 -8.07
N LEU A 158 -21.52 -7.18 -6.73
CA LEU A 158 -20.36 -6.76 -5.96
C LEU A 158 -19.10 -7.59 -6.29
N CYS A 159 -19.23 -8.88 -6.56
CA CYS A 159 -18.11 -9.69 -7.05
C CYS A 159 -17.59 -9.15 -8.40
N THR A 160 -18.49 -8.82 -9.33
CA THR A 160 -18.12 -8.27 -10.63
C THR A 160 -17.45 -6.90 -10.50
N ILE A 161 -17.97 -6.01 -9.65
CA ILE A 161 -17.35 -4.70 -9.36
C ILE A 161 -15.94 -4.90 -8.79
N LEU A 162 -15.78 -5.78 -7.80
CA LEU A 162 -14.49 -6.08 -7.18
C LEU A 162 -13.48 -6.62 -8.21
N GLN A 163 -13.90 -7.55 -9.08
CA GLN A 163 -13.08 -8.07 -10.17
C GLN A 163 -12.68 -6.97 -11.16
N SER A 164 -13.61 -6.09 -11.54
CA SER A 164 -13.34 -4.98 -12.46
C SER A 164 -12.39 -3.92 -11.89
N SER A 165 -12.30 -3.83 -10.56
CA SER A 165 -11.40 -2.91 -9.86
C SER A 165 -9.94 -3.39 -9.86
N ALA A 166 -9.67 -4.63 -10.26
CA ALA A 166 -8.34 -5.17 -10.36
C ALA A 166 -7.60 -4.78 -11.64
N LEU A 167 -6.27 -4.74 -11.56
CA LEU A 167 -5.41 -4.51 -12.71
C LEU A 167 -5.29 -5.80 -13.54
N LEU A 168 -5.82 -5.77 -14.77
CA LEU A 168 -5.96 -6.97 -15.61
C LEU A 168 -4.68 -7.40 -16.34
N ALA A 169 -3.66 -6.55 -16.42
CA ALA A 169 -2.43 -6.79 -17.19
C ALA A 169 -1.19 -6.25 -16.46
N ARG A 170 -0.02 -6.88 -16.71
CA ARG A 170 1.34 -6.63 -16.13
C ARG A 170 1.74 -7.56 -14.97
N ASN A 171 3.00 -7.45 -14.55
CA ASN A 171 3.65 -8.25 -13.51
C ASN A 171 2.97 -8.22 -12.12
N ASN A 172 2.05 -7.28 -11.88
CA ASN A 172 1.31 -7.15 -10.62
C ASN A 172 -0.18 -7.53 -10.75
N ASN A 173 -0.53 -8.27 -11.80
CA ASN A 173 -1.89 -8.74 -12.08
C ASN A 173 -2.38 -9.67 -10.95
N VAL A 174 -3.59 -9.44 -10.47
CA VAL A 174 -4.26 -10.26 -9.43
C VAL A 174 -5.34 -11.17 -10.00
N ASN A 175 -5.52 -11.22 -11.33
CA ASN A 175 -6.59 -11.98 -11.99
C ASN A 175 -6.57 -13.47 -11.68
N TYR A 176 -5.39 -14.04 -11.48
CA TYR A 176 -5.26 -15.44 -11.10
C TYR A 176 -5.97 -15.76 -9.77
N LEU A 177 -6.17 -14.75 -8.90
CA LEU A 177 -6.93 -14.89 -7.65
C LEU A 177 -8.45 -14.94 -7.89
N PHE A 178 -8.93 -14.42 -9.02
CA PHE A 178 -10.33 -14.53 -9.43
C PHE A 178 -10.61 -15.81 -10.20
N ILE A 179 -9.59 -16.47 -10.74
CA ILE A 179 -9.77 -17.73 -11.46
C ILE A 179 -10.37 -18.75 -10.51
N GLN A 180 -11.51 -19.24 -10.98
CA GLN A 180 -12.32 -20.20 -10.29
C GLN A 180 -11.99 -21.61 -10.81
N PRO A 181 -11.87 -22.63 -9.94
CA PRO A 181 -11.73 -24.02 -10.38
C PRO A 181 -12.90 -24.45 -11.28
N THR A 182 -12.60 -25.20 -12.34
CA THR A 182 -13.61 -25.81 -13.21
C THR A 182 -14.61 -26.60 -12.36
N ASN A 183 -15.91 -26.33 -12.53
CA ASN A 183 -17.03 -26.94 -11.81
C ASN A 183 -17.26 -26.49 -10.35
N SER A 184 -16.63 -25.41 -9.88
CA SER A 184 -16.98 -24.85 -8.57
C SER A 184 -18.16 -23.87 -8.65
N GLU A 185 -18.79 -23.58 -7.51
CA GLU A 185 -19.83 -22.54 -7.41
C GLU A 185 -19.24 -21.14 -7.51
N PRO A 186 -19.89 -20.19 -8.23
CA PRO A 186 -19.40 -18.82 -8.35
C PRO A 186 -19.03 -18.22 -7.00
N TRP A 187 -17.92 -17.50 -6.95
CA TRP A 187 -17.43 -16.90 -5.71
C TRP A 187 -18.51 -16.09 -4.99
N LYS A 188 -18.68 -16.36 -3.70
CA LYS A 188 -19.37 -15.42 -2.82
C LYS A 188 -18.46 -14.24 -2.54
N LEU A 189 -19.05 -13.06 -2.34
CA LEU A 189 -18.29 -11.82 -2.13
C LEU A 189 -17.31 -11.95 -0.96
N HIS A 190 -17.77 -12.53 0.15
CA HIS A 190 -16.93 -12.78 1.30
C HIS A 190 -15.76 -13.73 1.00
N GLU A 191 -16.04 -14.85 0.33
CA GLU A 191 -15.02 -15.84 -0.02
C GLU A 191 -13.95 -15.21 -0.92
N LEU A 192 -14.37 -14.45 -1.92
CA LEU A 192 -13.47 -13.72 -2.80
C LEU A 192 -12.64 -12.68 -2.04
N TYR A 193 -13.28 -11.86 -1.20
CA TYR A 193 -12.58 -10.87 -0.38
C TYR A 193 -11.57 -11.51 0.57
N CYS A 194 -11.93 -12.61 1.23
CA CYS A 194 -11.04 -13.36 2.12
C CYS A 194 -9.85 -13.97 1.36
N ARG A 195 -10.08 -14.49 0.15
CA ARG A 195 -9.01 -15.00 -0.70
C ARG A 195 -8.03 -13.90 -1.09
N LEU A 196 -8.54 -12.76 -1.58
CA LEU A 196 -7.71 -11.60 -1.88
C LEU A 196 -6.89 -11.17 -0.66
N LYS A 197 -7.55 -11.00 0.49
CA LYS A 197 -6.88 -10.63 1.74
C LYS A 197 -5.76 -11.62 2.08
N THR A 198 -6.04 -12.91 2.01
CA THR A 198 -5.08 -13.95 2.40
C THR A 198 -3.89 -13.99 1.46
N ASP A 199 -4.14 -14.07 0.15
CA ASP A 199 -3.08 -14.24 -0.84
C ASP A 199 -2.24 -12.97 -1.00
N LEU A 200 -2.86 -11.79 -0.98
CA LEU A 200 -2.14 -10.52 -1.13
C LEU A 200 -1.30 -10.18 0.11
N THR A 201 -1.80 -10.46 1.32
CA THR A 201 -0.99 -10.29 2.55
C THR A 201 0.09 -11.37 2.69
N LYS A 202 -0.12 -12.58 2.16
CA LYS A 202 0.93 -13.62 2.11
C LYS A 202 2.08 -13.20 1.20
N MET A 203 1.80 -12.68 0.02
CA MET A 203 2.82 -12.20 -0.92
C MET A 203 3.63 -11.04 -0.33
N GLU A 204 2.96 -10.14 0.38
CA GLU A 204 3.62 -9.08 1.13
C GLU A 204 4.56 -9.63 2.21
N LYS A 205 4.11 -10.56 3.04
CA LYS A 205 4.98 -11.21 4.06
C LYS A 205 6.19 -11.89 3.45
N ILE A 206 6.04 -12.50 2.27
CA ILE A 206 7.16 -13.09 1.53
C ILE A 206 8.13 -11.99 1.06
N ALA A 207 7.61 -10.87 0.55
CA ALA A 207 8.43 -9.74 0.12
C ALA A 207 9.17 -9.11 1.30
N GLU A 208 8.50 -8.87 2.42
CA GLU A 208 9.08 -8.37 3.66
C GLU A 208 10.16 -9.33 4.20
N SER A 209 9.86 -10.63 4.28
CA SER A 209 10.84 -11.65 4.69
C SER A 209 12.05 -11.70 3.74
N THR A 210 11.83 -11.53 2.44
CA THR A 210 12.91 -11.46 1.45
C THR A 210 13.77 -10.21 1.65
N LEU A 211 13.16 -9.06 1.94
CA LEU A 211 13.87 -7.83 2.25
C LEU A 211 14.69 -7.99 3.53
N LEU A 212 14.12 -8.56 4.59
CA LEU A 212 14.81 -8.83 5.87
C LEU A 212 15.95 -9.85 5.71
N ASN A 213 15.77 -10.91 4.93
CA ASN A 213 16.83 -11.87 4.63
C ASN A 213 18.00 -11.19 3.89
N LYS A 214 17.71 -10.26 2.97
CA LYS A 214 18.74 -9.46 2.29
C LYS A 214 19.46 -8.51 3.25
N VAL A 215 18.79 -7.94 4.25
CA VAL A 215 19.43 -7.13 5.30
C VAL A 215 20.56 -7.94 5.96
N GLY A 216 20.28 -9.18 6.38
CA GLY A 216 21.30 -10.07 6.98
C GLY A 216 22.46 -10.47 6.05
N ARG A 217 22.34 -10.20 4.74
CA ARG A 217 23.39 -10.41 3.73
C ARG A 217 24.13 -9.13 3.36
N ILE A 218 23.86 -8.00 4.01
CA ILE A 218 24.69 -6.81 3.87
C ILE A 218 25.87 -6.98 4.82
N HIS A 219 27.08 -6.97 4.29
CA HIS A 219 28.30 -7.08 5.08
C HIS A 219 29.34 -6.07 4.64
N ILE A 220 30.18 -5.67 5.59
CA ILE A 220 31.30 -4.78 5.31
C ILE A 220 32.36 -5.52 4.51
N PHE A 221 32.86 -4.90 3.44
CA PHE A 221 33.95 -5.43 2.62
C PHE A 221 35.16 -4.51 2.74
N GLN A 222 36.33 -5.08 3.01
CA GLN A 222 37.61 -4.36 3.08
C GLN A 222 37.59 -3.13 4.02
N ALA A 223 36.85 -3.24 5.13
CA ALA A 223 36.66 -2.15 6.09
C ALA A 223 36.11 -0.83 5.49
N ASN A 224 35.47 -0.88 4.32
CA ASN A 224 34.93 0.29 3.65
C ASN A 224 33.52 0.62 4.18
N VAL A 225 33.43 1.57 5.12
CA VAL A 225 32.17 1.97 5.75
C VAL A 225 31.29 2.81 4.84
N HIS A 226 31.89 3.59 3.92
CA HIS A 226 31.16 4.27 2.84
C HIS A 226 30.34 3.31 2.00
N LYS A 227 30.97 2.23 1.52
CA LYS A 227 30.27 1.23 0.73
C LYS A 227 29.19 0.51 1.55
N LEU A 228 29.46 0.22 2.83
CA LEU A 228 28.46 -0.37 3.72
C LEU A 228 27.23 0.53 3.87
N ILE A 229 27.42 1.81 4.21
CA ILE A 229 26.34 2.78 4.43
C ILE A 229 25.54 2.99 3.14
N THR A 230 26.19 3.12 1.98
CA THR A 230 25.52 3.20 0.68
C THR A 230 24.63 1.97 0.44
N ASN A 231 25.17 0.76 0.63
CA ASN A 231 24.40 -0.47 0.44
C ASN A 231 23.19 -0.56 1.38
N ILE A 232 23.34 -0.14 2.65
CA ILE A 232 22.23 -0.07 3.62
C ILE A 232 21.17 0.92 3.14
N ASN A 233 21.58 2.13 2.74
CA ASN A 233 20.66 3.19 2.30
C ASN A 233 19.88 2.79 1.04
N GLU A 234 20.57 2.22 0.05
CA GLU A 234 19.95 1.72 -1.18
C GLU A 234 18.91 0.62 -0.88
N HIS A 235 19.23 -0.29 0.05
CA HIS A 235 18.30 -1.35 0.44
C HIS A 235 17.06 -0.80 1.16
N TRP A 236 17.22 0.20 2.03
CA TRP A 236 16.10 0.88 2.68
C TRP A 236 15.21 1.64 1.70
N ALA A 237 15.81 2.44 0.80
CA ALA A 237 15.09 3.15 -0.24
C ALA A 237 14.33 2.18 -1.16
N LYS A 238 14.93 1.03 -1.48
CA LYS A 238 14.26 -0.03 -2.22
C LYS A 238 13.08 -0.62 -1.47
N ALA A 239 13.22 -0.92 -0.18
CA ALA A 239 12.12 -1.43 0.64
C ALA A 239 10.95 -0.43 0.68
N GLU A 240 11.25 0.85 0.88
CA GLU A 240 10.28 1.95 0.86
C GLU A 240 9.58 2.08 -0.50
N SER A 241 10.31 2.01 -1.61
CA SER A 241 9.74 2.01 -2.96
C SER A 241 8.80 0.83 -3.24
N MET A 242 8.93 -0.26 -2.47
CA MET A 242 8.05 -1.43 -2.53
C MET A 242 6.86 -1.33 -1.57
N GLY A 243 6.73 -0.23 -0.81
CA GLY A 243 5.68 -0.03 0.20
C GLY A 243 6.01 -0.65 1.55
N HIS A 244 7.25 -1.08 1.78
CA HIS A 244 7.69 -1.69 3.03
C HIS A 244 8.67 -0.77 3.76
N ALA A 245 8.15 0.08 4.64
CA ALA A 245 9.00 0.92 5.50
C ALA A 245 9.69 0.05 6.56
N LEU A 246 10.99 -0.20 6.39
CA LEU A 246 11.79 -0.94 7.37
C LEU A 246 12.13 -0.04 8.57
N PRO A 247 12.01 -0.51 9.82
CA PRO A 247 12.33 0.30 11.00
C PRO A 247 13.78 0.80 11.01
N ASP A 248 13.99 2.08 11.33
CA ASP A 248 15.33 2.67 11.44
C ASP A 248 16.21 1.98 12.49
N ILE A 249 15.61 1.43 13.55
CA ILE A 249 16.34 0.65 14.55
C ILE A 249 17.06 -0.58 13.95
N LEU A 250 16.49 -1.21 12.91
CA LEU A 250 17.16 -2.29 12.19
C LEU A 250 18.33 -1.78 11.35
N ARG A 251 18.21 -0.56 10.82
CA ARG A 251 19.25 0.12 10.02
C ARG A 251 20.48 0.43 10.88
N VAL A 252 20.24 1.01 12.05
CA VAL A 252 21.25 1.29 13.08
C VAL A 252 21.92 0.00 13.54
N LYS A 253 21.11 -0.99 13.94
CA LYS A 253 21.61 -2.29 14.39
C LYS A 253 22.49 -2.96 13.34
N MET A 254 22.08 -2.94 12.08
CA MET A 254 22.86 -3.51 10.98
C MET A 254 24.21 -2.81 10.81
N LEU A 255 24.23 -1.48 10.82
CA LEU A 255 25.46 -0.71 10.70
C LEU A 255 26.43 -1.02 11.86
N ILE A 256 25.92 -1.05 13.10
CA ILE A 256 26.71 -1.43 14.28
C ILE A 256 27.24 -2.87 14.15
N ASP A 257 26.36 -3.83 13.91
CA ASP A 257 26.71 -5.25 13.87
C ASP A 257 27.79 -5.53 12.80
N GLN A 258 27.74 -4.85 11.64
CA GLN A 258 28.75 -5.01 10.59
C GLN A 258 30.05 -4.24 10.85
N ALA A 259 29.98 -3.00 11.32
CA ALA A 259 31.16 -2.18 11.53
C ALA A 259 31.97 -2.64 12.76
N ARG A 260 31.32 -3.19 13.79
CA ARG A 260 31.95 -3.63 15.04
C ARG A 260 33.01 -4.71 14.88
N TYR A 261 33.02 -5.45 13.76
CA TYR A 261 34.06 -6.46 13.47
C TYR A 261 35.44 -5.86 13.18
N ILE A 262 35.53 -4.55 12.96
CA ILE A 262 36.80 -3.85 12.71
C ILE A 262 37.16 -3.07 13.95
N THR A 263 38.35 -3.34 14.51
CA THR A 263 38.80 -2.81 15.80
C THR A 263 38.70 -1.29 15.90
N SER A 264 39.08 -0.56 14.84
CA SER A 264 39.00 0.91 14.84
C SER A 264 37.56 1.42 14.96
N TYR A 265 36.62 0.82 14.24
CA TYR A 265 35.21 1.18 14.33
C TYR A 265 34.57 0.73 15.64
N HIS A 266 35.00 -0.42 16.20
CA HIS A 266 34.53 -0.91 17.49
C HIS A 266 34.67 0.16 18.58
N HIS A 267 35.84 0.79 18.68
CA HIS A 267 36.08 1.83 19.70
C HIS A 267 35.14 3.04 19.54
N CYS A 268 34.95 3.52 18.31
CA CYS A 268 34.02 4.62 18.03
C CYS A 268 32.57 4.25 18.38
N ILE A 269 32.15 3.02 18.07
CA ILE A 269 30.80 2.54 18.37
C ILE A 269 30.58 2.47 19.89
N THR A 270 31.51 1.89 20.64
CA THR A 270 31.41 1.80 22.12
C THR A 270 31.27 3.20 22.75
N MET A 271 32.06 4.17 22.28
CA MET A 271 31.95 5.56 22.74
C MET A 271 30.57 6.16 22.43
N LEU A 272 29.99 5.87 21.26
CA LEU A 272 28.64 6.32 20.92
C LEU A 272 27.57 5.63 21.76
N GLU A 273 27.76 4.37 22.15
CA GLU A 273 26.86 3.64 23.04
C GLU A 273 26.90 4.23 24.46
N ASP A 274 28.09 4.48 24.99
CA ASP A 274 28.28 5.07 26.33
C ASP A 274 27.67 6.47 26.46
N THR A 275 27.61 7.22 25.35
CA THR A 275 27.00 8.55 25.28
C THR A 275 25.50 8.53 24.92
N GLY A 276 24.94 7.35 24.65
CA GLY A 276 23.53 7.19 24.22
C GLY A 276 23.26 7.63 22.77
N MET A 277 24.30 7.99 22.01
CA MET A 277 24.19 8.52 20.66
C MET A 277 24.16 7.44 19.57
N ALA A 278 24.51 6.19 19.90
CA ALA A 278 24.54 5.07 18.95
C ALA A 278 23.17 4.75 18.30
N SER A 279 22.07 5.24 18.88
CA SER A 279 20.71 5.06 18.33
C SER A 279 20.39 5.99 17.16
N ASN A 280 21.17 7.05 16.96
CA ASN A 280 20.99 8.00 15.87
C ASN A 280 21.82 7.58 14.65
N TYR A 281 21.14 7.16 13.59
CA TYR A 281 21.78 6.66 12.36
C TYR A 281 22.74 7.67 11.74
N GLU A 282 22.35 8.95 11.67
CA GLU A 282 23.17 9.99 11.03
C GLU A 282 24.43 10.30 11.85
N VAL A 283 24.29 10.36 13.18
CA VAL A 283 25.45 10.55 14.08
C VAL A 283 26.42 9.38 13.96
N LEU A 284 25.89 8.15 13.90
CA LEU A 284 26.67 6.94 13.71
C LEU A 284 27.42 6.96 12.37
N CYS A 285 26.73 7.28 11.26
CA CYS A 285 27.35 7.41 9.94
C CYS A 285 28.47 8.45 9.92
N ALA A 286 28.20 9.67 10.40
CA ALA A 286 29.19 10.75 10.42
C ALA A 286 30.43 10.39 11.25
N THR A 287 30.25 9.67 12.36
CA THR A 287 31.35 9.24 13.22
C THR A 287 32.20 8.17 12.57
N LEU A 288 31.55 7.18 11.95
CA LEU A 288 32.24 6.10 11.24
C LEU A 288 33.01 6.63 10.01
N PHE A 289 32.48 7.62 9.29
CA PHE A 289 33.21 8.27 8.20
C PHE A 289 34.48 8.95 8.69
N LYS A 290 34.40 9.76 9.75
CA LYS A 290 35.59 10.40 10.34
C LYS A 290 36.62 9.37 10.79
N CYS A 291 36.17 8.24 11.35
CA CYS A 291 37.06 7.16 11.74
C CYS A 291 37.77 6.56 10.51
N GLN A 292 37.04 6.27 9.43
CA GLN A 292 37.63 5.76 8.20
C GLN A 292 38.67 6.73 7.63
N ASP A 293 38.35 8.02 7.56
CA ASP A 293 39.25 9.06 7.03
C ASP A 293 40.57 9.10 7.81
N SER A 294 40.49 8.97 9.15
CA SER A 294 41.67 8.91 10.03
C SER A 294 42.53 7.66 9.86
N MET A 295 41.96 6.57 9.35
CA MET A 295 42.71 5.33 9.06
C MET A 295 43.44 5.37 7.71
N THR A 296 42.99 6.26 6.81
CA THR A 296 43.54 6.39 5.46
C THR A 296 44.53 7.54 5.29
N ALA A 297 44.61 8.43 6.28
CA ALA A 297 45.55 9.55 6.34
C ALA A 297 46.95 9.08 6.77
#